data_AF-A0A7K6SZT2-F1
#
_entry.id   AF-A0A7K6SZT2-F1
#
_cell.length_a   1.000
_cell.length_b   1.000
_cell.length_c   1.000
_cell.angle_alpha   90.00
_cell.angle_beta   90.00
_cell.angle_gamma   90.00
#
_symmetry.space_group_name_H-M   'P 1'
#
loop_
_entity.id
_entity.type
_entity.pdbx_description
1 polymer ?
#
loop_
_entity_poly.entity_id
_entity_poly.type
_entity_poly.pdbx_seq_one_letter_code
_entity_poly.pdbx_strand_id
1 'polypeptide(L)'
;MATKIDKEACREAYNLVRDDATEVNWVTFKYNGSTIVPGDQGVDYETFKRKCTDDVRLFGFVRFTTGDAMSKRVKFALITWIGEDVSGLQRAKTGTDKTLVKEVVQNFAKEFVISDHKELDEDYIKNELKKAGGANYDAQTE
;
A
#
# COMPACT_ATOMS: atom_id res chain seq x y z
N MET A 1 -2.52 -16.23 19.78
CA MET A 1 -2.47 -14.85 20.32
C MET A 1 -3.18 -13.94 19.34
N ALA A 2 -4.05 -13.04 19.81
CA ALA A 2 -4.77 -12.11 18.94
C ALA A 2 -3.81 -11.07 18.36
N THR A 3 -3.95 -10.76 17.07
CA THR A 3 -3.17 -9.70 16.42
C THR A 3 -3.55 -8.35 17.00
N LYS A 4 -2.56 -7.50 17.22
CA LYS A 4 -2.72 -6.09 17.65
C LYS A 4 -2.05 -5.17 16.64
N ILE A 5 -2.33 -3.88 16.74
CA ILE A 5 -1.62 -2.84 15.98
C ILE A 5 -1.11 -1.76 16.94
N ASP A 6 0.14 -1.35 16.76
CA ASP A 6 0.65 -0.13 17.37
C ASP A 6 0.07 1.07 16.62
N LYS A 7 -1.08 1.58 17.11
CA LYS A 7 -1.85 2.61 16.42
C LYS A 7 -1.11 3.94 16.31
N GLU A 8 -0.29 4.26 17.31
CA GLU A 8 0.42 5.54 17.36
C GLU A 8 1.55 5.54 16.34
N ALA A 9 2.45 4.55 16.42
CA ALA A 9 3.56 4.43 15.48
C ALA A 9 3.08 4.25 14.03
N CYS A 10 2.02 3.44 13.80
CA CYS A 10 1.44 3.29 12.47
C CYS A 10 0.83 4.59 11.93
N ARG A 11 0.26 5.43 12.80
CA ARG A 11 -0.33 6.71 12.39
C ARG A 11 0.74 7.72 12.00
N GLU A 12 1.86 7.76 12.71
CA GLU A 12 3.00 8.59 12.35
C GLU A 12 3.54 8.21 10.97
N ALA A 13 3.80 6.92 10.72
CA ALA A 13 4.26 6.44 9.42
C ALA A 13 3.24 6.71 8.30
N TYR A 14 1.95 6.48 8.55
CA TYR A 14 0.88 6.81 7.61
C TYR A 14 0.84 8.32 7.27
N ASN A 15 0.97 9.19 8.27
CA ASN A 15 0.96 10.63 8.06
C ASN A 15 2.20 11.11 7.33
N LEU A 16 3.36 10.48 7.53
CA LEU A 16 4.59 10.79 6.81
C LEU A 16 4.37 10.70 5.29
N VAL A 17 3.76 9.61 4.82
CA VAL A 17 3.44 9.43 3.38
C VAL A 17 2.38 10.40 2.87
N ARG A 18 1.49 10.90 3.75
CA ARG A 18 0.42 11.83 3.37
C ARG A 18 0.84 13.29 3.35
N ASP A 19 1.90 13.62 4.09
CA ASP A 19 2.41 14.97 4.19
C ASP A 19 3.20 15.31 2.91
N ASP A 20 2.71 16.30 2.16
CA ASP A 20 3.35 16.76 0.92
C ASP A 20 4.66 17.50 1.17
N ALA A 21 4.95 17.86 2.43
CA ALA A 21 6.24 18.41 2.84
C ALA A 21 7.34 17.34 3.01
N THR A 22 7.00 16.05 2.95
CA THR A 22 7.97 14.96 3.07
C THR A 22 8.20 14.28 1.74
N GLU A 23 9.42 13.77 1.56
CA GLU A 23 9.80 13.01 0.37
C GLU A 23 9.34 11.54 0.44
N VAL A 24 8.78 11.09 1.57
CA VAL A 24 8.41 9.69 1.75
C VAL A 24 7.15 9.39 0.93
N ASN A 25 7.29 8.47 -0.01
CA ASN A 25 6.20 8.05 -0.89
C ASN A 25 5.59 6.73 -0.46
N TRP A 26 6.26 5.93 0.38
CA TRP A 26 5.70 4.69 0.85
C TRP A 26 6.19 4.32 2.24
N VAL A 27 5.33 3.61 2.97
CA VAL A 27 5.64 2.93 4.23
C VAL A 27 5.10 1.52 4.18
N THR A 28 5.77 0.60 4.88
CA THR A 28 5.27 -0.75 5.14
C THR A 28 4.82 -0.87 6.59
N PHE A 29 3.86 -1.76 6.84
CA PHE A 29 3.46 -2.22 8.15
C PHE A 29 3.70 -3.73 8.19
N LYS A 30 4.49 -4.17 9.17
CA LYS A 30 4.96 -5.56 9.29
C LYS A 30 4.59 -6.12 10.65
N TYR A 31 4.70 -7.44 10.78
CA TYR A 31 4.44 -8.14 12.04
C TYR A 31 5.72 -8.22 12.87
N ASN A 32 5.70 -7.64 14.06
CA ASN A 32 6.65 -7.93 15.13
C ASN A 32 5.95 -8.84 16.15
N GLY A 33 6.19 -10.15 16.04
CA GLY A 33 5.42 -11.16 16.75
C GLY A 33 3.94 -11.13 16.35
N SER A 34 3.04 -10.85 17.30
CA SER A 34 1.61 -10.68 17.06
C SER A 34 1.15 -9.23 16.92
N THR A 35 2.07 -8.28 16.78
CA THR A 35 1.75 -6.84 16.70
C THR A 35 2.16 -6.29 15.35
N ILE A 36 1.25 -5.58 14.68
CA ILE A 36 1.53 -4.82 13.48
C ILE A 36 2.18 -3.49 13.89
N VAL A 37 3.34 -3.22 13.31
CA VAL A 37 4.16 -2.03 13.57
C VAL A 37 4.65 -1.45 12.23
N PRO A 38 5.07 -0.18 12.18
CA PRO A 38 5.79 0.35 11.02
C PRO A 38 7.03 -0.49 10.69
N GLY A 39 7.26 -0.72 9.41
CA GLY A 39 8.44 -1.39 8.86
C GLY A 39 9.34 -0.39 8.15
N ASP A 40 9.74 -0.75 6.92
CA ASP A 40 10.51 0.12 6.04
C ASP A 40 9.66 1.27 5.49
N GLN A 41 10.35 2.33 5.06
CA GLN A 41 9.78 3.49 4.37
C GLN A 41 10.75 3.99 3.28
N GLY A 42 10.26 4.73 2.30
CA GLY A 42 11.12 5.27 1.26
C GLY A 42 10.43 6.17 0.25
N VAL A 43 11.23 6.63 -0.72
CA VAL A 43 10.80 7.55 -1.80
C VAL A 43 10.55 6.77 -3.09
N ASP A 44 11.44 5.84 -3.43
CA ASP A 44 11.42 5.10 -4.69
C ASP A 44 10.52 3.86 -4.60
N TYR A 45 9.54 3.73 -5.50
CA TYR A 45 8.63 2.57 -5.50
C TYR A 45 9.35 1.24 -5.76
N GLU A 46 10.47 1.24 -6.49
CA GLU A 46 11.28 0.02 -6.65
C GLU A 46 11.85 -0.48 -5.33
N THR A 47 12.20 0.43 -4.41
CA THR A 47 12.63 0.04 -3.06
C THR A 47 11.51 -0.60 -2.24
N PHE A 48 10.24 -0.20 -2.45
CA PHE A 48 9.07 -0.85 -1.86
C PHE A 48 8.90 -2.26 -2.40
N LYS A 49 8.93 -2.44 -3.73
CA LYS A 49 8.80 -3.77 -4.36
C LYS A 49 9.84 -4.74 -3.82
N ARG A 50 11.09 -4.29 -3.63
CA ARG A 50 12.15 -5.12 -3.03
C ARG A 50 11.86 -5.61 -1.59
N LYS A 51 10.91 -5.01 -0.87
CA LYS A 51 10.46 -5.47 0.47
C LYS A 51 9.39 -6.56 0.39
N CYS A 52 8.78 -6.77 -0.76
CA CYS A 52 7.71 -7.72 -1.00
C CYS A 52 8.27 -9.10 -1.40
N THR A 53 9.06 -9.75 -0.53
CA THR A 53 9.64 -11.08 -0.82
C THR A 53 8.64 -12.22 -0.58
N ASP A 54 8.90 -13.39 -1.16
CA ASP A 54 7.98 -14.55 -1.13
C ASP A 54 7.77 -15.11 0.29
N ASP A 55 8.72 -14.90 1.19
CA ASP A 55 8.70 -15.35 2.58
C ASP A 55 7.97 -14.39 3.53
N VAL A 56 7.55 -13.20 3.07
CA VAL A 56 6.94 -12.18 3.92
C VAL A 56 5.49 -11.85 3.56
N ARG A 57 4.77 -11.40 4.58
CA ARG A 57 3.50 -10.70 4.44
C ARG A 57 3.59 -9.32 5.09
N LEU A 58 3.08 -8.31 4.41
CA LEU A 58 3.12 -6.93 4.88
C LEU A 58 1.99 -6.10 4.26
N PHE A 59 1.77 -4.91 4.80
CA PHE A 59 0.87 -3.92 4.22
C PHE A 59 1.68 -2.70 3.79
N GLY A 60 1.62 -2.30 2.53
CA GLY A 60 2.20 -1.06 2.02
C GLY A 60 1.16 0.03 1.89
N PHE A 61 1.45 1.22 2.38
CA PHE A 61 0.70 2.43 2.04
C PHE A 61 1.57 3.31 1.16
N VAL A 62 1.11 3.55 -0.07
CA VAL A 62 1.93 4.11 -1.15
C VAL A 62 1.23 5.31 -1.79
N ARG A 63 1.95 6.42 -1.89
CA ARG A 63 1.62 7.63 -2.64
C ARG A 63 2.02 7.44 -4.10
N PHE A 64 1.08 7.68 -5.00
CA PHE A 64 1.32 7.75 -6.44
C PHE A 64 0.88 9.11 -6.97
N THR A 65 1.72 9.74 -7.76
CA THR A 65 1.31 10.87 -8.60
C THR A 65 0.79 10.33 -9.93
N THR A 66 -0.47 10.64 -10.25
CA THR A 66 -1.13 10.27 -11.50
C THR A 66 -1.50 11.52 -12.30
N GLY A 67 -1.69 11.38 -13.61
CA GLY A 67 -2.08 12.47 -14.51
C GLY A 67 -0.92 13.02 -15.34
N ASP A 68 -1.20 14.05 -16.14
CA ASP A 68 -0.26 14.69 -17.06
C ASP A 68 0.36 15.97 -16.47
N ALA A 69 1.14 16.70 -17.28
CA ALA A 69 1.82 17.93 -16.88
C ALA A 69 0.87 19.03 -16.36
N MET A 70 -0.40 19.01 -16.75
CA MET A 70 -1.41 20.02 -16.36
C MET A 70 -2.40 19.52 -15.30
N SER A 71 -2.46 18.21 -15.01
CA SER A 71 -3.33 17.66 -13.97
C SER A 71 -2.66 16.56 -13.13
N LYS A 72 -1.61 16.92 -12.39
CA LYS A 72 -1.02 16.02 -11.38
C LYS A 72 -2.00 15.84 -10.23
N ARG A 73 -2.39 14.60 -9.97
CA ARG A 73 -3.26 14.20 -8.85
C ARG A 73 -2.56 13.14 -8.02
N VAL A 74 -2.38 13.42 -6.74
CA VAL A 74 -1.90 12.46 -5.76
C VAL A 74 -3.03 11.49 -5.43
N LYS A 75 -2.72 10.20 -5.48
CA LYS A 75 -3.60 9.12 -5.02
C LYS A 75 -2.80 8.19 -4.13
N PHE A 76 -3.49 7.58 -3.17
CA PHE A 76 -2.87 6.62 -2.26
C PHE A 76 -3.45 5.22 -2.49
N ALA A 77 -2.60 4.21 -2.42
CA ALA A 77 -2.99 2.80 -2.44
C ALA A 77 -2.64 2.13 -1.12
N LEU A 78 -3.52 1.23 -0.66
CA LEU A 78 -3.20 0.26 0.37
C LEU A 78 -2.94 -1.09 -0.30
N ILE A 79 -1.69 -1.52 -0.32
CA ILE A 79 -1.26 -2.78 -0.93
C ILE A 79 -1.04 -3.81 0.17
N THR A 80 -1.76 -4.92 0.15
CA THR A 80 -1.50 -6.07 1.01
C THR A 80 -0.65 -7.07 0.23
N TRP A 81 0.61 -7.23 0.61
CA TRP A 81 1.50 -8.23 0.01
C TRP A 81 1.45 -9.52 0.82
N ILE A 82 1.29 -10.64 0.13
CA ILE A 82 1.38 -11.98 0.71
C ILE A 82 2.22 -12.86 -0.20
N GLY A 83 3.51 -12.98 0.13
CA GLY A 83 4.44 -13.81 -0.60
C GLY A 83 3.99 -15.27 -0.70
N GLU A 84 4.44 -15.97 -1.73
CA GLU A 84 3.98 -17.32 -2.05
C GLU A 84 4.32 -18.35 -0.96
N ASP A 85 5.48 -18.19 -0.31
CA ASP A 85 6.00 -19.10 0.72
C ASP A 85 5.39 -18.84 2.12
N VAL A 86 4.56 -17.80 2.27
CA VAL A 86 3.83 -17.54 3.51
C VAL A 86 2.81 -18.65 3.77
N SER A 87 2.88 -19.24 4.98
CA SER A 87 2.00 -20.34 5.37
C SER A 87 0.51 -20.02 5.19
N GLY A 88 -0.31 -21.02 4.84
CA GLY A 88 -1.75 -20.85 4.62
C GLY A 88 -2.48 -20.21 5.81
N LEU A 89 -2.06 -20.52 7.04
CA LEU A 89 -2.63 -19.90 8.25
C LEU A 89 -2.29 -18.41 8.36
N GLN A 90 -1.05 -18.02 8.03
CA GLN A 90 -0.66 -16.61 7.99
C GLN A 90 -1.38 -15.88 6.86
N ARG A 91 -1.51 -16.48 5.67
CA ARG A 91 -2.28 -15.93 4.56
C ARG A 91 -3.73 -15.65 4.97
N ALA A 92 -4.41 -16.63 5.56
CA ALA A 92 -5.79 -16.49 6.04
C ALA A 92 -5.95 -15.37 7.07
N LYS A 93 -5.01 -15.25 8.02
CA LYS A 93 -5.05 -14.19 9.04
C LYS A 93 -4.83 -12.78 8.47
N THR A 94 -4.08 -12.65 7.37
CA THR A 94 -3.75 -11.33 6.80
C THR A 94 -4.99 -10.55 6.39
N GLY A 95 -6.03 -11.23 5.88
CA GLY A 95 -7.30 -10.59 5.53
C GLY A 95 -8.02 -9.99 6.75
N THR A 96 -8.02 -10.70 7.87
CA THR A 96 -8.56 -10.20 9.15
C THR A 96 -7.68 -9.10 9.72
N ASP A 97 -6.36 -9.28 9.74
CA ASP A 97 -5.41 -8.32 10.27
C ASP A 97 -5.41 -6.99 9.48
N LYS A 98 -5.75 -7.03 8.19
CA LYS A 98 -5.94 -5.83 7.34
C LYS A 98 -6.94 -4.85 7.93
N THR A 99 -7.97 -5.32 8.66
CA THR A 99 -8.97 -4.42 9.27
C THR A 99 -8.32 -3.51 10.32
N LEU A 100 -7.36 -4.04 11.10
CA LEU A 100 -6.60 -3.27 12.09
C LEU A 100 -5.76 -2.18 11.42
N VAL A 101 -5.15 -2.47 10.26
CA VAL A 101 -4.41 -1.46 9.49
C VAL A 101 -5.33 -0.36 8.99
N LYS A 102 -6.53 -0.70 8.53
CA LYS A 102 -7.54 0.26 8.05
C LYS A 102 -8.14 1.12 9.17
N GLU A 103 -7.99 0.75 10.45
CA GLU A 103 -8.32 1.66 11.57
C GLU A 103 -7.39 2.89 11.60
N VAL A 104 -6.18 2.75 11.05
CA VAL A 104 -5.18 3.83 10.96
C VAL A 104 -5.17 4.44 9.54
N VAL A 105 -5.07 3.59 8.52
CA VAL A 105 -4.98 3.97 7.10
C VAL A 105 -6.39 4.13 6.54
N GLN A 106 -6.98 5.31 6.74
CA GLN A 106 -8.38 5.56 6.39
C GLN A 106 -8.57 6.17 4.99
N ASN A 107 -7.61 6.96 4.50
CA ASN A 107 -7.71 7.67 3.22
C ASN A 107 -6.81 7.05 2.17
N PHE A 108 -7.40 6.25 1.29
CA PHE A 108 -6.76 5.69 0.10
C PHE A 108 -7.80 5.52 -1.01
N ALA A 109 -7.36 5.57 -2.26
CA ALA A 109 -8.25 5.49 -3.42
C ALA A 109 -8.64 4.04 -3.76
N LYS A 110 -7.71 3.09 -3.59
CA LYS A 110 -7.95 1.67 -3.85
C LYS A 110 -7.09 0.80 -2.95
N GLU A 111 -7.64 -0.35 -2.55
CA GLU A 111 -6.88 -1.42 -1.90
C GLU A 111 -6.55 -2.55 -2.89
N PHE A 112 -5.39 -3.15 -2.72
CA PHE A 112 -4.90 -4.28 -3.51
C PHE A 112 -4.50 -5.41 -2.57
N VAL A 113 -4.72 -6.65 -2.99
CA VAL A 113 -4.18 -7.84 -2.32
C VAL A 113 -3.40 -8.59 -3.39
N ILE A 114 -2.08 -8.66 -3.23
CA ILE A 114 -1.15 -9.10 -4.26
C ILE A 114 -0.26 -10.20 -3.70
N SER A 115 -0.02 -11.23 -4.50
CA SER A 115 0.91 -12.32 -4.22
C SER A 115 1.91 -12.61 -5.34
N ASP A 116 1.72 -12.04 -6.54
CA ASP A 116 2.69 -12.10 -7.63
C ASP A 116 3.36 -10.74 -7.80
N HIS A 117 4.69 -10.72 -7.81
CA HIS A 117 5.49 -9.53 -8.05
C HIS A 117 5.15 -8.79 -9.35
N LYS A 118 4.67 -9.50 -10.38
CA LYS A 118 4.23 -8.89 -11.64
C LYS A 118 3.03 -7.96 -11.46
N GLU A 119 2.18 -8.22 -10.47
CA GLU A 119 1.03 -7.36 -10.15
C GLU A 119 1.44 -6.12 -9.33
N LEU A 120 2.68 -6.08 -8.82
CA LEU A 120 3.27 -4.87 -8.23
C LEU A 120 3.84 -3.92 -9.28
N ASP A 121 3.57 -4.13 -10.57
CA ASP A 121 3.97 -3.19 -11.61
C ASP A 121 3.40 -1.79 -11.36
N GLU A 122 4.25 -0.77 -11.44
CA GLU A 122 3.87 0.60 -11.06
C GLU A 122 2.79 1.17 -11.99
N ASP A 123 2.92 0.90 -13.29
CA ASP A 123 1.98 1.39 -14.29
C ASP A 123 0.63 0.69 -14.15
N TYR A 124 0.62 -0.60 -13.86
CA TYR A 124 -0.59 -1.34 -13.52
C TYR A 124 -1.32 -0.71 -12.32
N ILE A 125 -0.62 -0.48 -11.19
CA ILE A 125 -1.22 0.11 -9.99
C ILE A 125 -1.72 1.54 -10.26
N LYS A 126 -0.94 2.36 -10.96
CA LYS A 126 -1.36 3.72 -11.36
C LYS A 126 -2.60 3.70 -12.25
N ASN A 127 -2.69 2.77 -13.20
CA ASN A 127 -3.85 2.63 -14.07
C ASN A 127 -5.10 2.22 -13.29
N GLU A 128 -4.97 1.30 -12.34
CA GLU A 128 -6.07 0.92 -11.45
C GLU A 128 -6.52 2.08 -10.54
N LEU A 129 -5.58 2.89 -10.06
CA LEU A 129 -5.88 4.11 -9.30
C LEU A 129 -6.56 5.18 -10.17
N LYS A 130 -6.17 5.34 -11.44
CA LYS A 130 -6.84 6.25 -12.39
C LYS A 130 -8.32 5.89 -12.52
N LYS A 131 -8.62 4.62 -12.81
CA LYS A 131 -10.01 4.09 -12.93
C LYS A 131 -10.85 4.34 -11.67
N ALA A 132 -10.27 4.13 -10.49
CA ALA A 132 -10.97 4.36 -9.21
C ALA A 132 -11.34 5.83 -8.95
N GLY A 133 -10.72 6.80 -9.63
CA GLY A 133 -10.95 8.23 -9.42
C GLY A 133 -12.06 8.86 -10.25
N GLY A 134 -12.86 8.06 -10.98
CA GLY A 134 -14.12 8.50 -11.59
C GLY A 134 -14.04 9.54 -12.71
N ALA A 135 -12.85 9.93 -13.17
CA ALA A 135 -12.67 10.86 -14.28
C ALA A 135 -11.93 10.17 -15.43
N ASN A 136 -12.65 9.37 -16.21
CA ASN A 136 -12.22 8.99 -17.56
C ASN A 136 -12.50 10.19 -18.48
N TYR A 137 -11.49 11.01 -18.74
CA TYR A 137 -11.51 11.99 -19.84
C TYR A 137 -11.03 11.36 -21.17
N ASP A 138 -11.18 10.05 -21.34
CA ASP A 138 -10.96 9.34 -22.61
C ASP A 138 -12.28 9.09 -23.37
N ALA A 139 -13.31 9.87 -23.08
CA ALA A 139 -14.46 9.98 -23.95
C ALA A 139 -14.24 11.14 -24.93
N GLN A 140 -13.45 10.92 -25.98
CA GLN A 140 -13.59 11.44 -27.35
C GLN A 140 -12.23 11.47 -28.09
N THR A 141 -12.02 10.43 -28.88
CA THR A 141 -11.33 10.37 -30.18
C THR A 141 -11.46 8.88 -30.52
N GLU A 142 -12.48 8.45 -31.23
CA GLU A 142 -12.78 8.72 -32.65
C GLU A 142 -14.27 8.93 -32.95
#